data_AF-A0A9P6JAN6-F1
#
_entry.id   AF-A0A9P6JAN6-F1
#
_cell.length_a   1.000
_cell.length_b   1.000
_cell.length_c   1.000
_cell.angle_alpha   90.00
_cell.angle_beta   90.00
_cell.angle_gamma   90.00
#
_symmetry.space_group_name_H-M   'P 1'
#
loop_
_entity.id
_entity.type
_entity.pdbx_description
1 polymer ?
#
loop_
_entity_poly.entity_id
_entity_poly.type
_entity_poly.pdbx_seq_one_letter_code
_entity_poly.pdbx_strand_id
1 'polypeptide(L)'
;MPSMYLRLYESGLKGNLTELHVFIWVARLAGDLSRFGNATEFQREMRSVVQETYRLLKMGRRCTLGIGDNREHCFYIPVSFQLIRQYINEGFELEELIVKRQRYCAMFGLGTYLCVQFDFLCFTHEFVATLRKVPKEDVDTMILEPDFALLEKVDISSTLRSIPSCPIERKSVVMGSVWTFKPTEEYDFPTLCVSRMVERFGRNDANWEEFKLDFKSESPEQAVELFKEHAVALRPHHVPAYRTAIMHLAIEALEKLPVTGVFIVGAQDLRTEEGKLIPLGLLILEDIIRVVGEDCLRLKELVEAVPEGYQKDRRKVTCWDEFKEEACSPNDEIPATYLPIVHVSYK
;
A
#
# COMPACT_ATOMS: atom_id res chain seq x y z
N MET A 1 1.47 18.72 15.40
CA MET A 1 1.01 17.36 15.72
C MET A 1 -0.40 17.23 15.18
N PRO A 2 -0.67 16.34 14.21
CA PRO A 2 -2.01 16.17 13.68
C PRO A 2 -2.84 15.23 14.59
N SER A 3 -4.04 15.68 15.00
CA SER A 3 -5.11 14.95 15.69
C SER A 3 -6.03 14.08 14.76
N MET A 4 -7.29 13.71 15.11
CA MET A 4 -8.21 12.78 14.41
C MET A 4 -9.69 13.08 14.75
N TYR A 5 -10.61 12.46 14.05
CA TYR A 5 -12.05 12.64 14.20
C TYR A 5 -12.69 11.46 13.51
N LEU A 6 -13.82 10.98 13.99
CA LEU A 6 -14.63 9.96 13.32
C LEU A 6 -15.91 10.64 12.86
N ARG A 7 -16.08 10.87 11.55
CA ARG A 7 -17.33 11.39 11.00
C ARG A 7 -18.04 10.30 10.19
N LEU A 8 -19.06 9.69 10.79
CA LEU A 8 -19.97 8.77 10.11
C LEU A 8 -20.94 9.59 9.24
N TYR A 9 -20.88 9.43 7.93
CA TYR A 9 -21.90 9.93 7.01
C TYR A 9 -22.89 8.81 6.71
N GLU A 10 -24.15 8.98 7.12
CA GLU A 10 -25.26 8.10 6.75
C GLU A 10 -25.96 8.66 5.51
N SER A 11 -25.95 7.91 4.41
CA SER A 11 -26.84 8.12 3.28
C SER A 11 -28.02 7.15 3.40
N GLY A 12 -29.13 7.51 4.05
CA GLY A 12 -30.24 6.56 4.20
C GLY A 12 -31.50 7.13 4.87
N LEU A 13 -32.68 6.63 4.47
CA LEU A 13 -33.95 6.87 5.17
C LEU A 13 -33.93 6.14 6.52
N LYS A 14 -33.99 6.91 7.62
CA LYS A 14 -34.13 6.52 9.04
C LYS A 14 -34.04 5.01 9.33
N GLY A 15 -32.90 4.58 9.88
CA GLY A 15 -32.76 3.32 10.61
C GLY A 15 -32.01 2.20 9.88
N ASN A 16 -31.36 2.49 8.75
CA ASN A 16 -30.77 1.49 7.87
C ASN A 16 -29.53 2.05 7.15
N LEU A 17 -28.33 1.83 7.70
CA LEU A 17 -27.06 2.30 7.12
C LEU A 17 -26.73 1.52 5.84
N THR A 18 -26.76 2.23 4.70
CA THR A 18 -26.41 1.68 3.37
C THR A 18 -25.00 2.01 2.92
N GLU A 19 -24.41 3.09 3.41
CA GLU A 19 -23.00 3.43 3.18
C GLU A 19 -22.44 4.06 4.45
N LEU A 20 -21.15 3.86 4.67
CA LEU A 20 -20.44 4.48 5.77
C LEU A 20 -19.12 5.06 5.29
N HIS A 21 -18.84 6.29 5.68
CA HIS A 21 -17.54 6.89 5.48
C HIS A 21 -16.89 7.15 6.84
N VAL A 22 -15.62 6.79 6.97
CA VAL A 22 -14.80 6.93 8.17
C VAL A 22 -13.53 7.66 7.77
N PHE A 23 -13.52 8.97 8.00
CA PHE A 23 -12.38 9.81 7.70
C PHE A 23 -11.69 10.19 9.00
N ILE A 24 -10.41 9.84 9.13
CA ILE A 24 -9.63 9.91 10.36
C ILE A 24 -8.72 11.16 10.28
N TRP A 25 -9.14 12.29 10.89
CA TRP A 25 -8.46 13.60 10.77
C TRP A 25 -8.60 14.55 11.95
N VAL A 26 -7.53 15.26 12.27
CA VAL A 26 -7.38 16.31 13.30
C VAL A 26 -8.62 17.13 13.67
N ALA A 27 -9.26 16.83 14.80
CA ALA A 27 -10.24 17.73 15.42
C ALA A 27 -10.00 17.96 16.92
N ARG A 28 -10.04 19.22 17.38
CA ARG A 28 -9.98 19.55 18.83
C ARG A 28 -11.33 19.28 19.53
N LEU A 29 -11.81 18.05 19.46
CA LEU A 29 -13.10 17.64 20.02
C LEU A 29 -12.91 16.58 21.12
N ALA A 30 -13.85 16.51 22.05
CA ALA A 30 -13.86 15.45 23.07
C ALA A 30 -14.16 14.10 22.38
N GLY A 31 -13.39 13.05 22.69
CA GLY A 31 -13.53 11.72 22.06
C GLY A 31 -12.72 11.52 20.76
N ASP A 32 -11.81 12.44 20.43
CA ASP A 32 -10.87 12.29 19.31
C ASP A 32 -9.83 11.17 19.57
N LEU A 33 -9.92 10.08 18.78
CA LEU A 33 -9.06 8.90 18.88
C LEU A 33 -7.61 9.10 18.37
N SER A 34 -7.23 10.22 17.75
CA SER A 34 -5.81 10.44 17.34
C SER A 34 -4.93 10.73 18.51
N ARG A 35 -5.55 11.21 19.59
CA ARG A 35 -4.80 11.83 20.65
C ARG A 35 -4.02 10.79 21.43
N PHE A 36 -4.28 9.50 21.17
CA PHE A 36 -3.43 8.41 21.57
C PHE A 36 -2.04 8.61 20.98
N GLY A 37 -1.07 8.75 21.89
CA GLY A 37 0.32 9.04 21.54
C GLY A 37 1.07 7.85 20.95
N ASN A 38 0.50 6.64 21.00
CA ASN A 38 1.08 5.44 20.44
C ASN A 38 0.09 4.71 19.51
N ALA A 39 0.63 3.99 18.54
CA ALA A 39 -0.18 3.27 17.55
C ALA A 39 -0.98 2.14 18.19
N THR A 40 -0.45 1.45 19.19
CA THR A 40 -1.11 0.29 19.84
C THR A 40 -2.43 0.67 20.51
N GLU A 41 -2.48 1.77 21.25
CA GLU A 41 -3.68 2.33 21.87
C GLU A 41 -4.68 2.76 20.82
N PHE A 42 -4.23 3.47 19.78
CA PHE A 42 -5.07 3.83 18.66
C PHE A 42 -5.73 2.59 18.03
N GLN A 43 -4.95 1.55 17.74
CA GLN A 43 -5.46 0.29 17.20
C GLN A 43 -6.46 -0.38 18.17
N ARG A 44 -6.20 -0.34 19.48
CA ARG A 44 -7.12 -0.90 20.48
C ARG A 44 -8.48 -0.21 20.46
N GLU A 45 -8.51 1.11 20.48
CA GLU A 45 -9.79 1.85 20.47
C GLU A 45 -10.52 1.73 19.12
N MET A 46 -9.77 1.68 18.01
CA MET A 46 -10.36 1.45 16.69
C MET A 46 -11.04 0.09 16.57
N ARG A 47 -10.63 -0.92 17.34
CA ARG A 47 -11.29 -2.23 17.34
C ARG A 47 -12.77 -2.13 17.69
N SER A 48 -13.12 -1.31 18.68
CA SER A 48 -14.52 -1.06 19.05
C SER A 48 -15.27 -0.34 17.93
N VAL A 49 -14.62 0.60 17.23
CA VAL A 49 -15.20 1.28 16.06
C VAL A 49 -15.45 0.30 14.91
N VAL A 50 -14.52 -0.61 14.65
CA VAL A 50 -14.62 -1.62 13.59
C VAL A 50 -15.77 -2.59 13.89
N GLN A 51 -15.86 -3.08 15.12
CA GLN A 51 -16.96 -3.95 15.58
C GLN A 51 -18.32 -3.27 15.45
N GLU A 52 -18.42 -2.01 15.86
CA GLU A 52 -19.66 -1.24 15.74
C GLU A 52 -20.00 -0.94 14.28
N THR A 53 -18.98 -0.67 13.44
CA THR A 53 -19.14 -0.52 12.00
C THR A 53 -19.72 -1.78 11.37
N TYR A 54 -19.19 -2.96 11.73
CA TYR A 54 -19.75 -4.23 11.28
C TYR A 54 -21.18 -4.43 11.78
N ARG A 55 -21.48 -4.15 13.05
CA ARG A 55 -22.83 -4.31 13.62
C ARG A 55 -23.87 -3.46 12.88
N LEU A 56 -23.50 -2.23 12.55
CA LEU A 56 -24.40 -1.22 11.98
C LEU A 56 -24.58 -1.33 10.46
N LEU A 57 -23.52 -1.62 9.72
CA LEU A 57 -23.55 -1.62 8.26
C LEU A 57 -24.29 -2.85 7.73
N LYS A 58 -25.13 -2.69 6.70
CA LYS A 58 -25.83 -3.82 6.08
C LYS A 58 -24.88 -4.73 5.28
N MET A 59 -25.28 -5.99 5.08
CA MET A 59 -24.50 -6.91 4.24
C MET A 59 -24.33 -6.39 2.82
N GLY A 60 -23.16 -6.63 2.23
CA GLY A 60 -22.82 -6.19 0.87
C GLY A 60 -22.63 -4.68 0.73
N ARG A 61 -22.73 -3.92 1.81
CA ARG A 61 -22.53 -2.46 1.80
C ARG A 61 -21.09 -2.08 2.14
N ARG A 62 -20.74 -0.85 1.80
CA ARG A 62 -19.36 -0.36 1.83
C ARG A 62 -19.08 0.58 3.00
N CYS A 63 -17.87 0.45 3.52
CA CYS A 63 -17.23 1.40 4.42
C CYS A 63 -16.00 1.96 3.72
N THR A 64 -15.91 3.28 3.57
CA THR A 64 -14.69 3.94 3.05
C THR A 64 -13.91 4.57 4.18
N LEU A 65 -12.64 4.19 4.31
CA LEU A 65 -11.70 4.73 5.27
C LEU A 65 -10.80 5.75 4.59
N GLY A 66 -10.50 6.87 5.24
CA GLY A 66 -9.39 7.75 4.87
C GLY A 66 -8.43 7.86 6.04
N ILE A 67 -7.19 7.43 5.86
CA ILE A 67 -6.19 7.32 6.93
C ILE A 67 -4.79 7.69 6.46
N GLY A 68 -4.12 8.52 7.25
CA GLY A 68 -2.71 8.85 7.09
C GLY A 68 -1.86 8.01 8.03
N ASP A 69 -0.69 7.61 7.54
CA ASP A 69 0.29 6.89 8.36
C ASP A 69 1.10 7.83 9.24
N ASN A 70 1.79 7.24 10.22
CA ASN A 70 2.54 7.97 11.22
C ASN A 70 4.02 7.58 11.20
N ARG A 71 4.83 8.30 11.97
CA ARG A 71 6.25 8.03 12.16
C ARG A 71 6.59 8.10 13.63
N GLU A 72 7.33 7.10 14.09
CA GLU A 72 7.81 7.02 15.48
C GLU A 72 9.29 6.61 15.48
N HIS A 73 10.12 7.29 16.27
CA HIS A 73 11.57 7.05 16.31
C HIS A 73 12.26 7.04 14.93
N CYS A 74 11.78 7.85 13.98
CA CYS A 74 12.25 7.90 12.59
C CYS A 74 11.96 6.64 11.73
N PHE A 75 11.06 5.77 12.18
CA PHE A 75 10.53 4.62 11.43
C PHE A 75 9.09 4.85 11.03
N TYR A 76 8.70 4.29 9.89
CA TYR A 76 7.35 4.36 9.37
C TYR A 76 6.43 3.48 10.20
N ILE A 77 5.27 4.02 10.58
CA ILE A 77 4.22 3.28 11.29
C ILE A 77 3.00 3.17 10.34
N PRO A 78 2.73 1.98 9.78
CA PRO A 78 1.69 1.75 8.77
C PRO A 78 0.31 1.58 9.44
N VAL A 79 -0.14 2.65 10.10
CA VAL A 79 -1.43 2.72 10.79
C VAL A 79 -2.58 2.34 9.87
N SER A 80 -2.49 2.73 8.59
CA SER A 80 -3.43 2.41 7.52
C SER A 80 -3.59 0.90 7.30
N PHE A 81 -2.48 0.18 7.11
CA PHE A 81 -2.47 -1.26 6.90
C PHE A 81 -2.97 -2.01 8.12
N GLN A 82 -2.54 -1.60 9.31
CA GLN A 82 -3.02 -2.16 10.56
C GLN A 82 -4.54 -1.99 10.72
N LEU A 83 -5.09 -0.83 10.37
CA LEU A 83 -6.53 -0.60 10.44
C LEU A 83 -7.29 -1.43 9.40
N ILE A 84 -6.81 -1.48 8.15
CA ILE A 84 -7.38 -2.32 7.09
C ILE A 84 -7.43 -3.78 7.54
N ARG A 85 -6.35 -4.28 8.16
CA ARG A 85 -6.29 -5.63 8.75
C ARG A 85 -7.37 -5.85 9.81
N GLN A 86 -7.65 -4.88 10.68
CA GLN A 86 -8.74 -5.01 11.65
C GLN A 86 -10.10 -5.15 10.99
N TYR A 87 -10.38 -4.36 9.95
CA TYR A 87 -11.64 -4.50 9.21
C TYR A 87 -11.72 -5.86 8.52
N ILE A 88 -10.65 -6.31 7.86
CA ILE A 88 -10.63 -7.65 7.23
C ILE A 88 -10.98 -8.72 8.28
N ASN A 89 -10.30 -8.69 9.44
CA ASN A 89 -10.54 -9.67 10.51
C ASN A 89 -11.96 -9.61 11.11
N GLU A 90 -12.66 -8.47 11.04
CA GLU A 90 -14.01 -8.33 11.60
C GLU A 90 -15.11 -8.81 10.64
N GLY A 91 -14.86 -8.80 9.33
CA GLY A 91 -15.85 -9.24 8.34
C GLY A 91 -15.95 -8.39 7.09
N PHE A 92 -14.84 -7.84 6.61
CA PHE A 92 -14.81 -6.98 5.46
C PHE A 92 -13.84 -7.46 4.39
N GLU A 93 -14.18 -7.23 3.14
CA GLU A 93 -13.29 -7.42 1.99
C GLU A 93 -12.81 -6.06 1.49
N LEU A 94 -11.49 -5.92 1.30
CA LEU A 94 -10.91 -4.74 0.69
C LEU A 94 -11.20 -4.76 -0.82
N GLU A 95 -11.96 -3.78 -1.32
CA GLU A 95 -12.28 -3.66 -2.74
C GLU A 95 -11.36 -2.68 -3.46
N GLU A 96 -11.03 -1.58 -2.78
CA GLU A 96 -10.18 -0.50 -3.32
C GLU A 96 -9.17 -0.02 -2.28
N LEU A 97 -7.94 0.24 -2.72
CA LEU A 97 -6.92 0.94 -1.96
C LEU A 97 -6.34 2.07 -2.83
N ILE A 98 -6.67 3.30 -2.48
CA ILE A 98 -6.34 4.49 -3.26
C ILE A 98 -5.26 5.29 -2.54
N VAL A 99 -4.21 5.64 -3.27
CA VAL A 99 -3.14 6.52 -2.79
C VAL A 99 -3.49 7.98 -3.12
N LYS A 100 -3.83 8.75 -2.09
CA LYS A 100 -4.10 10.19 -2.20
C LYS A 100 -2.82 10.99 -2.01
N ARG A 101 -2.23 11.47 -3.11
CA ARG A 101 -1.05 12.36 -3.05
C ARG A 101 -1.38 13.74 -2.47
N GLN A 102 -0.78 14.08 -1.33
CA GLN A 102 -0.90 15.38 -0.68
C GLN A 102 0.16 16.35 -1.23
N ARG A 103 -0.27 17.55 -1.69
CA ARG A 103 0.64 18.59 -2.23
C ARG A 103 0.77 19.82 -1.34
N TYR A 104 -0.23 20.07 -0.48
CA TYR A 104 -0.26 21.22 0.42
C TYR A 104 -0.52 20.72 1.84
N CYS A 105 0.54 20.59 2.64
CA CYS A 105 0.45 20.20 4.04
C CYS A 105 0.73 21.41 4.92
N ALA A 106 -0.13 21.70 5.90
CA ALA A 106 0.06 22.81 6.83
C ALA A 106 1.37 22.71 7.63
N MET A 107 1.84 21.48 7.87
CA MET A 107 3.09 21.20 8.58
C MET A 107 4.33 21.14 7.67
N PHE A 108 4.22 21.57 6.40
CA PHE A 108 5.29 21.43 5.42
C PHE A 108 6.63 21.99 5.92
N GLY A 109 6.65 23.19 6.51
CA GLY A 109 7.89 23.83 6.98
C GLY A 109 8.62 23.06 8.09
N LEU A 110 7.90 22.56 9.11
CA LEU A 110 8.51 21.74 10.15
C LEU A 110 8.88 20.35 9.59
N GLY A 111 8.01 19.78 8.75
CA GLY A 111 8.21 18.47 8.14
C GLY A 111 9.47 18.43 7.29
N THR A 112 9.70 19.43 6.43
CA THR A 112 10.90 19.50 5.58
C THR A 112 12.18 19.61 6.40
N TYR A 113 12.19 20.42 7.46
CA TYR A 113 13.34 20.53 8.37
C TYR A 113 13.67 19.18 9.01
N LEU A 114 12.67 18.50 9.57
CA LEU A 114 12.86 17.20 10.21
C LEU A 114 13.29 16.10 9.22
N CYS A 115 12.75 16.11 8.00
CA CYS A 115 13.14 15.16 6.94
C CYS A 115 14.62 15.28 6.60
N VAL A 116 15.17 16.50 6.52
CA VAL A 116 16.59 16.72 6.25
C VAL A 116 17.44 16.39 7.47
N GLN A 117 16.99 16.77 8.67
CA GLN A 117 17.74 16.54 9.91
C GLN A 117 17.90 15.06 10.23
N PHE A 118 16.84 14.27 10.05
CA PHE A 118 16.79 12.85 10.41
C PHE A 118 16.82 11.91 9.21
N ASP A 119 17.05 12.47 8.02
CA ASP A 119 17.17 11.78 6.74
C ASP A 119 16.04 10.76 6.47
N PHE A 120 14.78 11.22 6.55
CA PHE A 120 13.60 10.42 6.22
C PHE A 120 12.72 11.10 5.16
N LEU A 121 11.84 10.32 4.52
CA LEU A 121 10.94 10.83 3.48
C LEU A 121 9.76 11.61 4.08
N CYS A 122 9.42 12.73 3.47
CA CYS A 122 8.22 13.48 3.82
C CYS A 122 6.99 12.70 3.37
N PHE A 123 6.03 12.50 4.27
CA PHE A 123 4.75 11.90 3.88
C PHE A 123 4.02 12.84 2.94
N THR A 124 3.85 12.39 1.70
CA THR A 124 3.10 13.08 0.66
C THR A 124 1.94 12.23 0.16
N HIS A 125 1.49 11.26 0.96
CA HIS A 125 0.34 10.42 0.67
C HIS A 125 -0.48 10.13 1.92
N GLU A 126 -1.72 9.74 1.68
CA GLU A 126 -2.66 9.10 2.61
C GLU A 126 -3.36 7.98 1.85
N PHE A 127 -3.84 6.98 2.57
CA PHE A 127 -4.62 5.90 1.98
C PHE A 127 -6.11 6.18 2.12
N VAL A 128 -6.85 5.88 1.05
CA VAL A 128 -8.31 5.80 1.07
C VAL A 128 -8.69 4.38 0.68
N ALA A 129 -9.25 3.62 1.63
CA ALA A 129 -9.61 2.22 1.43
C ALA A 129 -11.14 2.08 1.37
N THR A 130 -11.67 1.36 0.39
CA THR A 130 -13.09 0.98 0.36
C THR A 130 -13.22 -0.49 0.67
N LEU A 131 -14.02 -0.81 1.68
CA LEU A 131 -14.22 -2.18 2.13
C LEU A 131 -15.70 -2.55 2.10
N ARG A 132 -16.02 -3.74 1.58
CA ARG A 132 -17.38 -4.28 1.55
C ARG A 132 -17.58 -5.25 2.71
N LYS A 133 -18.71 -5.11 3.40
CA LYS A 133 -19.12 -6.04 4.46
C LYS A 133 -19.56 -7.38 3.85
N VAL A 134 -19.02 -8.49 4.35
CA VAL A 134 -19.35 -9.87 3.95
C VAL A 134 -19.67 -10.76 5.17
N PRO A 135 -20.41 -11.87 5.00
CA PRO A 135 -20.61 -12.84 6.09
C PRO A 135 -19.26 -13.29 6.64
N LYS A 136 -19.16 -13.47 7.97
CA LYS A 136 -17.85 -13.70 8.62
C LYS A 136 -17.22 -15.01 8.16
N GLU A 137 -18.07 -15.99 7.85
CA GLU A 137 -17.73 -17.30 7.29
C GLU A 137 -17.12 -17.22 5.88
N ASP A 138 -17.41 -16.16 5.13
CA ASP A 138 -16.95 -15.98 3.74
C ASP A 138 -15.68 -15.11 3.64
N VAL A 139 -15.21 -14.56 4.76
CA VAL A 139 -14.07 -13.65 4.80
C VAL A 139 -12.79 -14.39 4.47
N ASP A 140 -12.17 -14.03 3.35
CA ASP A 140 -10.79 -14.38 3.11
C ASP A 140 -9.85 -13.38 3.79
N THR A 141 -9.18 -13.85 4.85
CA THR A 141 -8.19 -13.05 5.57
C THR A 141 -6.89 -12.85 4.78
N MET A 142 -6.66 -13.62 3.71
CA MET A 142 -5.43 -13.62 2.91
C MET A 142 -4.16 -13.89 3.75
N ILE A 143 -4.31 -14.49 4.93
CA ILE A 143 -3.18 -14.94 5.75
C ILE A 143 -2.60 -16.17 5.08
N LEU A 144 -1.27 -16.16 4.91
CA LEU A 144 -0.53 -17.26 4.31
C LEU A 144 0.37 -17.87 5.38
N GLU A 145 0.18 -19.15 5.66
CA GLU A 145 1.19 -19.91 6.42
C GLU A 145 2.36 -20.23 5.48
N PRO A 146 3.62 -19.98 5.88
CA PRO A 146 4.77 -20.20 5.03
C PRO A 146 4.93 -21.68 4.69
N ASP A 147 4.76 -22.03 3.42
CA ASP A 147 5.10 -23.34 2.86
C ASP A 147 6.32 -23.22 1.95
N PHE A 148 7.50 -23.45 2.52
CA PHE A 148 8.77 -23.34 1.80
C PHE A 148 8.93 -24.35 0.66
N ALA A 149 8.08 -25.38 0.55
CA ALA A 149 8.06 -26.23 -0.65
C ALA A 149 7.68 -25.43 -1.91
N LEU A 150 6.94 -24.33 -1.78
CA LEU A 150 6.59 -23.44 -2.89
C LEU A 150 7.81 -22.74 -3.52
N LEU A 151 8.96 -22.71 -2.84
CA LEU A 151 10.20 -22.20 -3.42
C LEU A 151 10.65 -22.99 -4.64
N GLU A 152 10.29 -24.27 -4.76
CA GLU A 152 10.60 -25.07 -5.96
C GLU A 152 9.95 -24.50 -7.23
N LYS A 153 8.87 -23.72 -7.08
CA LYS A 153 8.14 -23.06 -8.18
C LYS A 153 8.73 -21.70 -8.58
N VAL A 154 9.72 -21.20 -7.85
CA VAL A 154 10.32 -19.88 -8.06
C VAL A 154 11.80 -20.04 -8.36
N ASP A 155 12.24 -19.54 -9.51
CA ASP A 155 13.65 -19.40 -9.82
C ASP A 155 14.13 -18.04 -9.29
N ILE A 156 14.97 -18.09 -8.26
CA ILE A 156 15.55 -16.90 -7.61
C ILE A 156 16.95 -16.71 -8.19
N SER A 157 17.18 -15.59 -8.87
CA SER A 157 18.51 -15.17 -9.31
C SER A 157 18.95 -13.92 -8.57
N SER A 158 20.24 -13.78 -8.32
CA SER A 158 20.80 -12.60 -7.65
C SER A 158 21.95 -11.97 -8.44
N THR A 159 22.07 -10.65 -8.35
CA THR A 159 23.16 -9.88 -8.96
C THR A 159 23.76 -8.95 -7.93
N LEU A 160 25.02 -9.21 -7.54
CA LEU A 160 25.78 -8.36 -6.63
C LEU A 160 26.35 -7.16 -7.39
N ARG A 161 26.18 -5.96 -6.84
CA ARG A 161 26.63 -4.69 -7.42
C ARG A 161 27.29 -3.83 -6.33
N SER A 162 28.24 -2.99 -6.74
CA SER A 162 28.90 -2.03 -5.85
C SER A 162 28.41 -0.61 -6.09
N ILE A 163 28.45 0.21 -5.06
CA ILE A 163 28.19 1.65 -5.11
C ILE A 163 29.54 2.35 -5.01
N PRO A 164 30.00 3.01 -6.09
CA PRO A 164 31.31 3.66 -6.08
C PRO A 164 31.35 4.82 -5.08
N SER A 165 32.54 5.13 -4.58
CA SER A 165 32.79 6.33 -3.79
C SER A 165 32.41 7.58 -4.58
N CYS A 166 31.54 8.42 -4.02
CA CYS A 166 31.33 9.78 -4.53
C CYS A 166 32.21 10.75 -3.73
N PRO A 167 33.05 11.57 -4.37
CA PRO A 167 33.87 12.59 -3.69
C PRO A 167 33.03 13.65 -2.95
N ILE A 168 31.75 13.76 -3.31
CA ILE A 168 30.79 14.67 -2.70
C ILE A 168 29.92 13.86 -1.74
N GLU A 169 29.90 14.27 -0.48
CA GLU A 169 29.03 13.68 0.52
C GLU A 169 27.57 13.82 0.11
N ARG A 170 26.80 12.73 0.16
CA ARG A 170 25.38 12.72 -0.17
C ARG A 170 24.65 13.60 0.85
N LYS A 171 24.19 14.78 0.44
CA LYS A 171 23.39 15.65 1.29
C LYS A 171 21.97 15.12 1.37
N SER A 172 21.40 15.06 2.58
CA SER A 172 19.98 14.79 2.74
C SER A 172 19.17 15.91 2.06
N VAL A 173 18.23 15.52 1.22
CA VAL A 173 17.33 16.42 0.50
C VAL A 173 15.90 16.10 0.86
N VAL A 174 15.06 17.14 0.90
CA VAL A 174 13.62 16.95 1.11
C VAL A 174 13.07 16.16 -0.06
N MET A 175 12.63 14.93 0.22
CA MET A 175 12.03 14.03 -0.76
C MET A 175 10.70 13.51 -0.22
N GLY A 176 9.66 13.52 -1.05
CA GLY A 176 8.35 12.97 -0.69
C GLY A 176 8.32 11.45 -0.81
N SER A 177 7.37 10.81 -0.15
CA SER A 177 7.12 9.37 -0.22
C SER A 177 6.44 8.92 -1.53
N VAL A 178 5.96 9.85 -2.37
CA VAL A 178 5.35 9.54 -3.68
C VAL A 178 6.32 9.92 -4.80
N TRP A 179 6.78 8.94 -5.55
CA TRP A 179 7.74 9.10 -6.64
C TRP A 179 7.05 8.91 -7.98
N THR A 180 7.32 9.83 -8.91
CA THR A 180 6.79 9.76 -10.28
C THR A 180 7.95 9.54 -11.23
N PHE A 181 7.85 8.51 -12.06
CA PHE A 181 8.90 8.13 -13.01
C PHE A 181 8.38 8.27 -14.42
N LYS A 182 9.21 8.73 -15.35
CA LYS A 182 8.89 8.76 -16.77
C LYS A 182 9.69 7.67 -17.48
N PRO A 183 9.10 6.50 -17.76
CA PRO A 183 9.78 5.47 -18.53
C PRO A 183 10.18 6.02 -19.90
N THR A 184 11.33 5.58 -20.39
CA THR A 184 11.84 5.89 -21.73
C THR A 184 12.07 4.59 -22.50
N GLU A 185 12.46 4.69 -23.77
CA GLU A 185 12.88 3.50 -24.55
C GLU A 185 14.12 2.82 -23.96
N GLU A 186 14.97 3.59 -23.27
CA GLU A 186 16.23 3.11 -22.68
C GLU A 186 16.05 2.58 -21.25
N TYR A 187 15.14 3.17 -20.47
CA TYR A 187 14.94 2.85 -19.06
C TYR A 187 13.46 2.58 -18.75
N ASP A 188 13.17 1.32 -18.41
CA ASP A 188 11.85 0.91 -17.96
C ASP A 188 11.55 1.38 -16.53
N PHE A 189 10.28 1.23 -16.13
CA PHE A 189 9.82 1.67 -14.82
C PHE A 189 10.54 0.97 -13.64
N PRO A 190 10.67 -0.38 -13.61
CA PRO A 190 11.43 -1.05 -12.55
C PRO A 190 12.89 -0.58 -12.44
N THR A 191 13.59 -0.39 -13.56
CA THR A 191 14.99 0.07 -13.57
C THR A 191 15.10 1.47 -12.98
N LEU A 192 14.17 2.37 -13.30
CA LEU A 192 14.12 3.71 -12.73
C LEU A 192 13.86 3.68 -11.21
N CYS A 193 12.97 2.80 -10.75
CA CYS A 193 12.72 2.59 -9.32
C CYS A 193 13.98 2.12 -8.59
N VAL A 194 14.64 1.08 -9.09
CA VAL A 194 15.90 0.54 -8.52
C VAL A 194 16.97 1.61 -8.46
N SER A 195 17.16 2.37 -9.55
CA SER A 195 18.12 3.47 -9.61
C SER A 195 17.87 4.51 -8.51
N ARG A 196 16.61 4.93 -8.33
CA ARG A 196 16.22 5.89 -7.27
C ARG A 196 16.40 5.31 -5.86
N MET A 197 16.13 4.02 -5.65
CA MET A 197 16.34 3.36 -4.36
C MET A 197 17.82 3.33 -3.98
N VAL A 198 18.70 3.00 -4.93
CA VAL A 198 20.16 2.99 -4.73
C VAL A 198 20.71 4.41 -4.52
N GLU A 199 20.16 5.41 -5.22
CA GLU A 199 20.48 6.81 -4.98
C GLU A 199 20.10 7.24 -3.55
N ARG A 200 18.90 6.86 -3.09
CA ARG A 200 18.33 7.31 -1.81
C ARG A 200 18.89 6.58 -0.59
N PHE A 201 19.01 5.26 -0.67
CA PHE A 201 19.33 4.39 0.47
C PHE A 201 20.71 3.75 0.37
N GLY A 202 21.33 3.81 -0.81
CA GLY A 202 22.68 3.32 -1.02
C GLY A 202 23.73 4.15 -0.28
N ARG A 203 24.83 3.51 0.07
CA ARG A 203 25.99 4.15 0.72
C ARG A 203 27.20 4.02 -0.17
N ASN A 204 28.05 5.04 -0.17
CA ASN A 204 29.34 4.97 -0.85
C ASN A 204 30.14 3.80 -0.28
N ASP A 205 30.87 3.10 -1.16
CA ASP A 205 31.73 1.96 -0.82
C ASP A 205 30.97 0.77 -0.21
N ALA A 206 29.65 0.70 -0.44
CA ALA A 206 28.82 -0.43 -0.07
C ALA A 206 28.45 -1.29 -1.28
N ASN A 207 28.10 -2.54 -1.00
CA ASN A 207 27.49 -3.44 -1.99
C ASN A 207 25.99 -3.52 -1.77
N TRP A 208 25.27 -3.86 -2.83
CA TRP A 208 23.87 -4.23 -2.79
C TRP A 208 23.63 -5.44 -3.70
N GLU A 209 22.66 -6.26 -3.34
CA GLU A 209 22.30 -7.46 -4.09
C GLU A 209 20.88 -7.32 -4.62
N GLU A 210 20.73 -7.44 -5.93
CA GLU A 210 19.46 -7.40 -6.63
C GLU A 210 18.94 -8.82 -6.79
N PHE A 211 17.77 -9.13 -6.23
CA PHE A 211 17.11 -10.43 -6.43
C PHE A 211 16.01 -10.29 -7.50
N LYS A 212 16.00 -11.23 -8.45
CA LYS A 212 14.93 -11.37 -9.45
C LYS A 212 14.24 -12.71 -9.24
N LEU A 213 12.90 -12.66 -9.29
CA LEU A 213 12.04 -13.81 -9.07
C LEU A 213 11.33 -14.14 -10.38
N ASP A 214 11.62 -15.30 -10.92
CA ASP A 214 10.95 -15.85 -12.09
C ASP A 214 10.07 -17.04 -11.65
N PHE A 215 8.88 -17.16 -12.22
CA PHE A 215 7.92 -18.22 -11.86
C PHE A 215 7.89 -19.29 -12.94
N LYS A 216 8.02 -20.55 -12.53
CA LYS A 216 7.97 -21.69 -13.47
C LYS A 216 6.56 -21.82 -14.04
N SER A 217 6.45 -21.84 -15.37
CA SER A 217 5.18 -22.05 -16.06
C SER A 217 4.62 -23.43 -15.74
N GLU A 218 3.33 -23.52 -15.41
CA GLU A 218 2.65 -24.78 -15.16
C GLU A 218 2.23 -25.50 -16.46
N SER A 219 2.21 -24.83 -17.64
CA SER A 219 1.96 -25.49 -18.94
C SER A 219 2.67 -24.86 -20.17
N PRO A 220 2.86 -25.62 -21.27
CA PRO A 220 3.42 -25.11 -22.54
C PRO A 220 2.53 -24.08 -23.26
N GLU A 221 1.22 -24.10 -23.02
CA GLU A 221 0.25 -23.21 -23.66
C GLU A 221 0.28 -21.80 -23.05
N GLN A 222 0.48 -21.70 -21.73
CA GLN A 222 0.68 -20.43 -21.02
C GLN A 222 1.97 -19.73 -21.46
N ALA A 223 3.01 -20.50 -21.81
CA ALA A 223 4.27 -19.98 -22.30
C ALA A 223 4.15 -19.24 -23.65
N VAL A 224 3.15 -19.55 -24.49
CA VAL A 224 2.95 -18.90 -25.81
C VAL A 224 2.36 -17.50 -25.66
N GLU A 225 1.57 -17.24 -24.62
CA GLU A 225 0.98 -15.93 -24.32
C GLU A 225 1.96 -14.99 -23.61
N LEU A 226 2.93 -15.57 -22.89
CA LEU A 226 4.05 -14.91 -22.19
C LEU A 226 4.97 -14.07 -23.09
N PHE A 227 5.02 -14.33 -24.41
CA PHE A 227 5.93 -13.64 -25.33
C PHE A 227 5.40 -12.31 -25.89
N LYS A 228 4.17 -11.91 -25.59
CA LYS A 228 3.57 -10.70 -26.18
C LYS A 228 3.74 -9.43 -25.34
N GLU A 229 4.04 -9.54 -24.06
CA GLU A 229 4.20 -8.39 -23.17
C GLU A 229 5.57 -8.46 -22.49
N HIS A 230 6.40 -7.44 -22.73
CA HIS A 230 7.68 -7.30 -22.06
C HIS A 230 7.44 -7.06 -20.56
N ALA A 231 8.05 -7.92 -19.72
CA ALA A 231 7.91 -8.10 -18.27
C ALA A 231 6.89 -9.18 -17.86
N VAL A 232 7.38 -10.26 -17.24
CA VAL A 232 6.57 -11.32 -16.62
C VAL A 232 5.74 -10.69 -15.50
N ALA A 233 4.46 -10.41 -15.77
CA ALA A 233 3.54 -9.90 -14.76
C ALA A 233 3.22 -11.02 -13.75
N LEU A 234 3.37 -10.72 -12.45
CA LEU A 234 2.92 -11.60 -11.38
C LEU A 234 1.41 -11.84 -11.52
N ARG A 235 0.99 -13.12 -11.49
CA ARG A 235 -0.42 -13.52 -11.63
C ARG A 235 -0.98 -13.98 -10.28
N PRO A 236 -2.30 -13.95 -10.06
CA PRO A 236 -2.90 -14.35 -8.77
C PRO A 236 -2.46 -15.73 -8.26
N HIS A 237 -2.33 -16.73 -9.13
CA HIS A 237 -1.89 -18.08 -8.73
C HIS A 237 -0.41 -18.16 -8.30
N HIS A 238 0.43 -17.19 -8.71
CA HIS A 238 1.82 -17.10 -8.27
C HIS A 238 1.97 -16.47 -6.88
N VAL A 239 0.93 -15.81 -6.35
CA VAL A 239 0.98 -15.03 -5.10
C VAL A 239 1.51 -15.83 -3.90
N PRO A 240 1.07 -17.08 -3.64
CA PRO A 240 1.59 -17.85 -2.51
C PRO A 240 3.10 -18.13 -2.63
N ALA A 241 3.58 -18.49 -3.82
CA ALA A 241 4.99 -18.77 -4.07
C ALA A 241 5.84 -17.49 -3.98
N TYR A 242 5.34 -16.38 -4.53
CA TYR A 242 5.97 -15.07 -4.44
C TYR A 242 6.15 -14.61 -3.00
N ARG A 243 5.06 -14.65 -2.20
CA ARG A 243 5.11 -14.25 -0.78
C ARG A 243 6.05 -15.15 0.02
N THR A 244 6.07 -16.45 -0.26
CA THR A 244 7.01 -17.40 0.35
C THR A 244 8.45 -17.08 0.00
N ALA A 245 8.75 -16.74 -1.25
CA ALA A 245 10.09 -16.31 -1.67
C ALA A 245 10.53 -15.03 -0.95
N ILE A 246 9.64 -14.04 -0.78
CA ILE A 246 9.95 -12.83 -0.02
C ILE A 246 10.20 -13.13 1.47
N MET A 247 9.40 -14.00 2.09
CA MET A 247 9.64 -14.44 3.48
C MET A 247 11.01 -15.11 3.64
N HIS A 248 11.37 -16.00 2.72
CA HIS A 248 12.69 -16.65 2.69
C HIS A 248 13.82 -15.62 2.55
N LEU A 249 13.71 -14.69 1.59
CA LEU A 249 14.69 -13.63 1.38
C LEU A 249 14.79 -12.66 2.57
N ALA A 250 13.70 -12.39 3.28
CA ALA A 250 13.72 -11.57 4.47
C ALA A 250 14.51 -12.23 5.62
N ILE A 251 14.36 -13.55 5.80
CA ILE A 251 15.14 -14.34 6.76
C ILE A 251 16.63 -14.28 6.39
N GLU A 252 16.98 -14.52 5.13
CA GLU A 252 18.38 -14.42 4.69
C GLU A 252 18.94 -12.99 4.84
N ALA A 253 18.13 -11.97 4.55
CA ALA A 253 18.54 -10.59 4.68
C ALA A 253 18.85 -10.23 6.14
N LEU A 254 18.09 -10.76 7.11
CA LEU A 254 18.37 -10.56 8.53
C LEU A 254 19.74 -11.10 8.94
N GLU A 255 20.18 -12.22 8.36
CA GLU A 255 21.50 -12.81 8.65
C GLU A 255 22.65 -12.06 7.94
N LYS A 256 22.41 -11.58 6.72
CA LYS A 256 23.45 -10.98 5.85
C LYS A 256 23.63 -9.48 6.09
N LEU A 257 22.57 -8.75 6.43
CA LEU A 257 22.61 -7.29 6.53
C LEU A 257 23.29 -6.83 7.83
N PRO A 258 24.14 -5.79 7.78
CA PRO A 258 24.59 -5.12 9.00
C PRO A 258 23.40 -4.39 9.65
N VAL A 259 23.55 -3.95 10.91
CA VAL A 259 22.52 -3.22 11.67
C VAL A 259 21.94 -2.01 10.92
N THR A 260 22.74 -1.41 10.03
CA THR A 260 22.33 -0.25 9.24
C THR A 260 21.96 -0.58 7.79
N GLY A 261 21.93 -1.87 7.44
CA GLY A 261 21.51 -2.36 6.14
C GLY A 261 20.01 -2.16 5.93
N VAL A 262 19.58 -2.24 4.67
CA VAL A 262 18.18 -2.05 4.30
C VAL A 262 17.76 -3.19 3.40
N PHE A 263 16.65 -3.84 3.74
CA PHE A 263 15.96 -4.79 2.89
C PHE A 263 14.82 -4.06 2.17
N ILE A 264 14.84 -4.03 0.84
CA ILE A 264 13.88 -3.31 0.02
C ILE A 264 13.08 -4.32 -0.79
N VAL A 265 11.75 -4.27 -0.67
CA VAL A 265 10.84 -5.11 -1.45
C VAL A 265 9.97 -4.22 -2.32
N GLY A 266 10.01 -4.46 -3.63
CA GLY A 266 9.04 -3.92 -4.57
C GLY A 266 7.80 -4.81 -4.59
N ALA A 267 6.62 -4.22 -4.40
CA ALA A 267 5.34 -4.91 -4.44
C ALA A 267 4.36 -4.13 -5.32
N GLN A 268 3.49 -4.85 -6.02
CA GLN A 268 2.43 -4.26 -6.83
C GLN A 268 1.14 -4.99 -6.49
N ASP A 269 0.10 -4.26 -6.07
CA ASP A 269 -1.20 -4.86 -5.78
C ASP A 269 -1.80 -5.50 -7.04
N LEU A 270 -2.49 -6.63 -6.85
CA LEU A 270 -3.09 -7.41 -7.95
C LEU A 270 -4.60 -7.47 -7.81
N ARG A 271 -5.28 -7.72 -8.93
CA ARG A 271 -6.69 -8.12 -8.93
C ARG A 271 -6.84 -9.53 -9.47
N THR A 272 -7.71 -10.32 -8.85
CA THR A 272 -8.13 -11.62 -9.41
C THR A 272 -9.06 -11.41 -10.60
N GLU A 273 -9.36 -12.49 -11.34
CA GLU A 273 -10.30 -12.44 -12.46
C GLU A 273 -11.71 -12.05 -12.00
N GLU A 274 -12.07 -12.37 -10.76
CA GLU A 274 -13.32 -11.98 -10.09
C GLU A 274 -13.30 -10.54 -9.54
N GLY A 275 -12.22 -9.80 -9.77
CA GLY A 275 -12.07 -8.38 -9.38
C GLY A 275 -11.61 -8.14 -7.94
N LYS A 276 -11.34 -9.19 -7.17
CA LYS A 276 -10.87 -9.09 -5.78
C LYS A 276 -9.47 -8.48 -5.71
N LEU A 277 -9.29 -7.47 -4.86
CA LEU A 277 -7.99 -6.83 -4.65
C LEU A 277 -7.12 -7.67 -3.70
N ILE A 278 -5.88 -7.93 -4.11
CA ILE A 278 -4.82 -8.53 -3.30
C ILE A 278 -3.80 -7.41 -2.99
N PRO A 279 -3.85 -6.81 -1.79
CA PRO A 279 -2.98 -5.70 -1.42
C PRO A 279 -1.59 -6.22 -1.02
N LEU A 280 -0.76 -6.55 -2.02
CA LEU A 280 0.54 -7.20 -1.79
C LEU A 280 1.47 -6.37 -0.91
N GLY A 281 1.44 -5.04 -0.98
CA GLY A 281 2.25 -4.21 -0.08
C GLY A 281 1.92 -4.43 1.41
N LEU A 282 0.63 -4.55 1.74
CA LEU A 282 0.15 -4.86 3.10
C LEU A 282 0.53 -6.28 3.49
N LEU A 283 0.22 -7.26 2.63
CA LEU A 283 0.40 -8.68 2.94
C LEU A 283 1.87 -9.06 3.12
N ILE A 284 2.76 -8.55 2.28
CA ILE A 284 4.20 -8.77 2.39
C ILE A 284 4.76 -8.21 3.69
N LEU A 285 4.32 -7.01 4.08
CA LEU A 285 4.79 -6.42 5.33
C LEU A 285 4.40 -7.29 6.54
N GLU A 286 3.16 -7.78 6.56
CA GLU A 286 2.69 -8.69 7.60
C GLU A 286 3.44 -10.03 7.60
N ASP A 287 3.75 -10.56 6.42
CA ASP A 287 4.51 -11.80 6.27
C ASP A 287 5.94 -11.66 6.79
N ILE A 288 6.63 -10.58 6.42
CA ILE A 288 7.98 -10.28 6.91
C ILE A 288 7.95 -10.18 8.44
N ILE A 289 7.05 -9.36 9.00
CA ILE A 289 6.91 -9.22 10.46
C ILE A 289 6.66 -10.58 11.14
N ARG A 290 5.86 -11.45 10.53
CA ARG A 290 5.57 -12.79 11.07
C ARG A 290 6.79 -13.70 11.12
N VAL A 291 7.63 -13.68 10.08
CA VAL A 291 8.77 -14.62 9.98
C VAL A 291 10.07 -14.11 10.60
N VAL A 292 10.32 -12.80 10.59
CA VAL A 292 11.54 -12.23 11.19
C VAL A 292 11.32 -11.54 12.55
N GLY A 293 10.08 -11.17 12.88
CA GLY A 293 9.75 -10.38 14.08
C GLY A 293 9.73 -8.87 13.83
N GLU A 294 8.85 -8.17 14.55
CA GLU A 294 8.56 -6.73 14.39
C GLU A 294 9.78 -5.82 14.65
N ASP A 295 10.65 -6.20 15.59
CA ASP A 295 11.82 -5.41 15.98
C ASP A 295 13.09 -5.69 15.16
N CYS A 296 13.07 -6.71 14.29
CA CYS A 296 14.24 -7.17 13.53
C CYS A 296 14.43 -6.37 12.23
N LEU A 297 13.42 -6.40 11.34
CA LEU A 297 13.40 -5.61 10.10
C LEU A 297 12.29 -4.55 10.16
N ARG A 298 12.54 -3.49 10.94
CA ARG A 298 11.59 -2.39 11.13
C ARG A 298 11.38 -1.61 9.83
N LEU A 299 10.12 -1.29 9.51
CA LEU A 299 9.77 -0.53 8.31
C LEU A 299 10.35 0.89 8.37
N LYS A 300 11.39 1.14 7.57
CA LYS A 300 12.07 2.44 7.54
C LYS A 300 11.30 3.49 6.75
N GLU A 301 10.88 3.14 5.54
CA GLU A 301 10.08 4.00 4.65
C GLU A 301 9.10 3.15 3.84
N LEU A 302 7.98 3.75 3.46
CA LEU A 302 7.06 3.23 2.45
C LEU A 302 7.00 4.23 1.30
N VAL A 303 7.19 3.74 0.08
CA VAL A 303 7.31 4.56 -1.12
C VAL A 303 6.28 4.13 -2.15
N GLU A 304 5.50 5.11 -2.62
CA GLU A 304 4.50 4.94 -3.66
C GLU A 304 5.11 5.37 -5.00
N ALA A 305 5.50 4.40 -5.82
CA ALA A 305 6.08 4.65 -7.14
C ALA A 305 5.01 4.55 -8.22
N VAL A 306 4.90 5.60 -9.05
CA VAL A 306 3.87 5.68 -10.10
C VAL A 306 4.50 6.11 -11.43
N PRO A 307 4.23 5.42 -12.54
CA PRO A 307 4.64 5.90 -13.86
C PRO A 307 3.89 7.18 -14.26
N GLU A 308 4.57 8.07 -14.97
CA GLU A 308 4.00 9.31 -15.50
C GLU A 308 2.81 8.97 -16.42
N GLY A 309 1.75 9.77 -16.34
CA GLY A 309 0.51 9.55 -17.10
C GLY A 309 -0.59 8.82 -16.31
N TYR A 310 -0.24 8.11 -15.23
CA TYR A 310 -1.23 7.45 -14.35
C TYR A 310 -1.69 8.32 -13.18
N GLN A 311 -1.10 9.51 -13.01
CA GLN A 311 -1.57 10.54 -12.10
C GLN A 311 -2.74 11.33 -12.71
N LYS A 312 -3.74 11.71 -11.89
CA LYS A 312 -4.83 12.60 -12.33
C LYS A 312 -4.26 13.90 -12.91
N ASP A 313 -4.49 14.14 -14.20
CA ASP A 313 -4.12 15.38 -14.88
C ASP A 313 -5.02 16.53 -14.43
N ARG A 314 -4.42 17.55 -13.80
CA ARG A 314 -5.13 18.74 -13.33
C ARG A 314 -5.49 19.72 -14.45
N ARG A 315 -4.90 19.57 -15.65
CA ARG A 315 -5.23 20.39 -16.82
C ARG A 315 -6.52 19.92 -17.50
N LYS A 316 -6.93 18.68 -17.25
CA LYS A 316 -8.27 18.18 -17.57
C LYS A 316 -9.22 18.65 -16.47
N VAL A 317 -9.91 19.77 -16.72
CA VAL A 317 -11.05 20.18 -15.90
C VAL A 317 -12.22 19.26 -16.29
N THR A 318 -12.42 18.18 -15.53
CA THR A 318 -13.69 17.44 -15.61
C THR A 318 -14.77 18.32 -14.98
N CYS A 319 -15.58 19.01 -15.80
CA CYS A 319 -16.72 19.78 -15.29
C CYS A 319 -17.93 18.85 -15.06
N TRP A 320 -18.91 19.33 -14.27
CA TRP A 320 -20.14 18.58 -14.01
C TRP A 320 -20.90 18.24 -15.31
N ASP A 321 -20.82 19.10 -16.33
CA ASP A 321 -21.53 18.89 -17.59
C ASP A 321 -20.88 17.82 -18.48
N GLU A 322 -19.62 17.47 -18.23
CA GLU A 322 -18.92 16.34 -18.86
C GLU A 322 -19.23 15.01 -18.17
N PHE A 323 -19.82 15.04 -16.98
CA PHE A 323 -20.26 13.87 -16.24
C PHE A 323 -21.64 13.44 -16.72
N LYS A 324 -21.70 12.38 -17.53
CA LYS A 324 -22.96 11.69 -17.79
C LYS A 324 -23.27 10.80 -16.59
N GLU A 325 -24.27 11.18 -15.81
CA GLU A 325 -24.84 10.32 -14.78
C GLU A 325 -25.53 9.14 -15.49
N GLU A 326 -24.85 8.00 -15.55
CA GLU A 326 -25.51 6.74 -15.88
C GLU A 326 -26.39 6.38 -14.68
N ALA A 327 -27.70 6.52 -14.83
CA ALA A 327 -28.64 6.11 -13.80
C ALA A 327 -28.42 4.61 -13.52
N CYS A 328 -28.03 4.26 -12.29
CA CYS A 328 -28.04 2.87 -11.84
C CYS A 328 -29.47 2.33 -11.88
N SER A 329 -29.84 1.67 -12.97
CA SER A 329 -31.04 0.84 -13.05
C SER A 329 -30.78 -0.44 -12.23
N PRO A 330 -31.67 -0.82 -11.30
CA PRO A 330 -31.52 -2.05 -10.51
C PRO A 330 -31.50 -3.35 -11.35
N ASN A 331 -31.79 -3.26 -12.65
CA ASN A 331 -31.91 -4.40 -13.56
C ASN A 331 -30.79 -4.46 -14.61
N ASP A 332 -29.80 -3.57 -14.56
CA ASP A 332 -28.73 -3.58 -15.55
C ASP A 332 -27.66 -4.59 -15.12
N GLU A 333 -27.41 -5.58 -15.97
CA GLU A 333 -26.33 -6.55 -15.79
C GLU A 333 -24.99 -5.80 -15.63
N ILE A 334 -24.22 -6.18 -14.62
CA ILE A 334 -22.93 -5.56 -14.26
C ILE A 334 -22.01 -5.59 -15.49
N PRO A 335 -21.66 -4.46 -16.12
CA PRO A 335 -20.71 -4.46 -17.22
C PRO A 335 -19.33 -4.81 -16.67
N ALA A 336 -18.63 -5.75 -17.30
CA ALA A 336 -17.30 -6.24 -16.94
C ALA A 336 -16.16 -5.23 -17.20
N THR A 337 -16.40 -3.92 -17.07
CA THR A 337 -15.41 -2.87 -17.29
C THR A 337 -15.18 -2.05 -16.03
N TYR A 338 -14.07 -2.37 -15.37
CA TYR A 338 -13.53 -1.74 -14.18
C TYR A 338 -13.40 -0.21 -14.36
N LEU A 339 -14.10 0.57 -13.54
CA LEU A 339 -13.87 2.01 -13.38
C LEU A 339 -12.86 2.23 -12.25
N PRO A 340 -11.62 2.68 -12.51
CA PRO A 340 -10.54 2.62 -11.52
C PRO A 340 -10.61 3.66 -10.39
N ILE A 341 -11.43 4.73 -10.45
CA ILE A 341 -11.56 5.73 -9.36
C ILE A 341 -12.92 6.44 -9.39
N VAL A 342 -13.61 6.51 -8.23
CA VAL A 342 -14.73 7.44 -7.96
C VAL A 342 -14.28 8.50 -6.94
N HIS A 343 -14.47 9.78 -7.28
CA HIS A 343 -14.06 10.92 -6.45
C HIS A 343 -15.20 11.41 -5.56
N VAL A 344 -14.97 11.44 -4.24
CA VAL A 344 -15.86 12.12 -3.28
C VAL A 344 -15.24 13.46 -2.88
N SER A 345 -16.04 14.52 -2.99
CA SER A 345 -15.70 15.89 -2.59
C SER A 345 -16.68 16.38 -1.53
N TYR A 346 -16.17 17.10 -0.53
CA TYR A 346 -16.99 17.79 0.48
C TYR A 346 -16.92 19.31 0.30
N LYS A 347 -18.00 20.00 0.68
CA LYS A 347 -18.15 21.47 0.66
C LYS A 347 -17.30 22.17 1.71
#